data_AF-A0A971SNM2-F1
#
_entry.id   AF-A0A971SNM2-F1
#
_cell.length_a   1.000
_cell.length_b   1.000
_cell.length_c   1.000
_cell.angle_alpha   90.00
_cell.angle_beta   90.00
_cell.angle_gamma   90.00
#
_symmetry.space_group_name_H-M   'P 1'
#
loop_
_entity.id
_entity.type
_entity.pdbx_description
1 polymer ?
#
loop_
_entity_poly.entity_id
_entity_poly.type
_entity_poly.pdbx_seq_one_letter_code
_entity_poly.pdbx_strand_id
1 'polypeptide(L)'
;MTSVKGKIISRIVKMEERINKCSRCKDVRVCCCRPATGKGDIEANILLVFASESEVADRSELIRMRQEISSMSGDGSGVYHTYMVRCQPRICNRRKNQAVLFDGSLIDTENRCLLSREQCDALLAQPDDQQTMNCLHFLLEEIEILAPKLIITVGERTYQYVFRAFGIFDPFQKPFADNKNRLFRSCDYLFLTAELPPPGCEHPFAELSSILRLITKR
;
A
#
# COMPACT_ATOMS: atom_id res chain seq x y z
N MET A 1 -30.48 1.63 -13.02
CA MET A 1 -29.28 2.50 -13.00
C MET A 1 -28.43 2.09 -11.80
N THR A 2 -27.21 1.57 -11.99
CA THR A 2 -26.32 1.26 -10.85
C THR A 2 -25.79 2.55 -10.24
N SER A 3 -25.98 2.72 -8.92
CA SER A 3 -25.42 3.84 -8.14
C SER A 3 -23.91 4.01 -8.38
N VAL A 4 -23.39 5.25 -8.29
CA VAL A 4 -21.96 5.57 -8.43
C VAL A 4 -21.12 4.68 -7.53
N LYS A 5 -21.54 4.52 -6.26
CA LYS A 5 -20.93 3.60 -5.28
C LYS A 5 -20.86 2.16 -5.78
N GLY A 6 -21.94 1.66 -6.39
CA GLY A 6 -21.99 0.31 -6.96
C GLY A 6 -21.00 0.11 -8.12
N LYS A 7 -20.77 1.15 -8.92
CA LYS A 7 -19.76 1.12 -10.00
C LYS A 7 -18.35 1.06 -9.43
N ILE A 8 -18.04 1.85 -8.40
CA ILE A 8 -16.73 1.84 -7.73
C ILE A 8 -16.46 0.45 -7.13
N ILE A 9 -17.42 -0.10 -6.38
CA ILE A 9 -17.32 -1.46 -5.80
C ILE A 9 -17.05 -2.49 -6.89
N SER A 10 -17.80 -2.46 -7.98
CA SER A 10 -17.59 -3.41 -9.09
C SER A 10 -16.20 -3.31 -9.70
N ARG A 11 -15.66 -2.10 -9.86
CA ARG A 11 -14.30 -1.89 -10.38
C ARG A 11 -13.24 -2.40 -9.41
N ILE A 12 -13.37 -2.11 -8.11
CA ILE A 12 -12.46 -2.63 -7.07
C ILE A 12 -12.46 -4.15 -7.06
N VAL A 13 -13.63 -4.79 -7.02
CA VAL A 13 -13.73 -6.27 -7.01
C VAL A 13 -13.05 -6.88 -8.24
N LYS A 14 -13.27 -6.33 -9.43
CA LYS A 14 -12.60 -6.79 -10.67
C LYS A 14 -11.08 -6.61 -10.61
N MET A 15 -10.61 -5.53 -9.99
CA MET A 15 -9.19 -5.30 -9.78
C MET A 15 -8.60 -6.29 -8.78
N GLU A 16 -9.27 -6.54 -7.66
CA GLU A 16 -8.86 -7.53 -6.66
C GLU A 16 -8.81 -8.95 -7.24
N GLU A 17 -9.75 -9.33 -8.11
CA GLU A 17 -9.70 -10.62 -8.83
C GLU A 17 -8.44 -10.75 -9.70
N ARG A 18 -8.04 -9.68 -10.40
CA ARG A 18 -6.80 -9.66 -11.20
C ARG A 18 -5.55 -9.69 -10.32
N ILE A 19 -5.56 -8.99 -9.19
CA ILE A 19 -4.47 -9.06 -8.19
C ILE A 19 -4.30 -10.50 -7.71
N ASN A 20 -5.38 -11.17 -7.34
CA ASN A 20 -5.35 -12.55 -6.85
C ASN A 20 -4.85 -13.57 -7.89
N LYS A 21 -5.06 -13.29 -9.18
CA LYS A 21 -4.58 -14.14 -10.29
C LYS A 21 -3.23 -13.69 -10.85
N CYS A 22 -2.60 -12.65 -10.30
CA CYS A 22 -1.35 -12.11 -10.82
C CYS A 22 -0.18 -13.08 -10.62
N SER A 23 0.62 -13.25 -11.67
CA SER A 23 1.84 -14.08 -11.70
C SER A 23 3.07 -13.34 -12.25
N ARG A 24 3.02 -12.00 -12.32
CA ARG A 24 4.12 -11.17 -12.86
C ARG A 24 5.43 -11.30 -12.06
N CYS A 25 5.34 -11.56 -10.76
CA CYS A 25 6.48 -11.79 -9.88
C CYS A 25 6.48 -13.25 -9.43
N LYS A 26 6.86 -14.17 -10.34
CA LYS A 26 6.78 -15.63 -10.10
C LYS A 26 7.43 -16.04 -8.78
N ASP A 27 8.63 -15.52 -8.50
CA ASP A 27 9.37 -15.88 -7.29
C ASP A 27 8.69 -15.44 -6.01
N VAL A 28 8.00 -14.30 -6.01
CA VAL A 28 7.28 -13.83 -4.83
C VAL A 28 5.97 -14.59 -4.69
N ARG A 29 5.28 -14.86 -5.80
CA ARG A 29 3.95 -15.48 -5.79
C ARG A 29 3.96 -16.89 -5.20
N VAL A 30 5.03 -17.64 -5.45
CA VAL A 30 5.22 -19.01 -4.93
C VAL A 30 5.13 -19.06 -3.39
N CYS A 31 5.57 -18.02 -2.69
CA CYS A 31 5.52 -17.97 -1.22
C CYS A 31 4.54 -16.93 -0.67
N CYS A 32 3.59 -16.49 -1.50
CA CYS A 32 2.53 -15.57 -1.12
C CYS A 32 1.20 -16.29 -1.29
N CYS A 33 0.57 -16.69 -0.19
CA CYS A 33 -0.75 -17.33 -0.24
C CYS A 33 -1.81 -16.35 -0.77
N ARG A 34 -1.86 -15.16 -0.17
CA ARG A 34 -2.83 -14.11 -0.47
C ARG A 34 -2.13 -12.78 -0.70
N PRO A 35 -2.26 -12.15 -1.87
CA PRO A 35 -1.86 -10.77 -2.06
C PRO A 35 -2.69 -9.82 -1.19
N ALA A 36 -2.06 -8.79 -0.65
CA ALA A 36 -2.70 -7.72 0.08
C ALA A 36 -3.58 -6.87 -0.85
N THR A 37 -4.78 -6.55 -0.39
CA THR A 37 -5.69 -5.61 -1.06
C THR A 37 -5.96 -4.42 -0.15
N GLY A 38 -6.26 -3.27 -0.75
CA GLY A 38 -6.59 -2.08 0.00
C GLY A 38 -7.88 -2.24 0.81
N LYS A 39 -8.02 -1.45 1.87
CA LYS A 39 -9.24 -1.45 2.69
C LYS A 39 -9.56 -0.07 3.23
N GLY A 40 -10.85 0.20 3.36
CA GLY A 40 -11.36 1.37 4.05
C GLY A 40 -12.65 1.86 3.42
N ASP A 41 -12.87 3.17 3.51
CA ASP A 41 -14.05 3.78 2.90
C ASP A 41 -13.90 3.81 1.36
N ILE A 42 -14.90 3.29 0.66
CA ILE A 42 -14.91 3.25 -0.82
C ILE A 42 -15.11 4.65 -1.41
N GLU A 43 -15.68 5.58 -0.63
CA GLU A 43 -15.86 6.98 -1.01
C GLU A 43 -14.83 7.87 -0.30
N ALA A 44 -13.67 7.31 0.05
CA ALA A 44 -12.59 8.01 0.74
C ALA A 44 -12.05 9.20 -0.04
N ASN A 45 -11.95 10.34 0.64
CA ASN A 45 -11.26 11.52 0.12
C ASN A 45 -9.73 11.42 0.30
N ILE A 46 -9.27 10.53 1.18
CA ILE A 46 -7.87 10.36 1.53
C ILE A 46 -7.44 8.92 1.29
N LEU A 47 -6.36 8.75 0.53
CA LEU A 47 -5.71 7.46 0.29
C LEU A 47 -4.35 7.42 0.97
N LEU A 48 -4.17 6.50 1.91
CA LEU A 48 -2.89 6.15 2.51
C LEU A 48 -2.21 5.06 1.69
N VAL A 49 -0.97 5.28 1.28
CA VAL A 49 -0.19 4.31 0.49
C VAL A 49 1.03 3.89 1.29
N PHE A 50 1.16 2.59 1.54
CA PHE A 50 2.32 1.94 2.14
C PHE A 50 3.11 1.19 1.05
N ALA A 51 4.39 0.87 1.29
CA ALA A 51 5.20 0.10 0.36
C ALA A 51 4.71 -1.35 0.27
N SER A 52 4.43 -1.99 1.41
CA SER A 52 3.90 -3.37 1.50
C SER A 52 3.14 -3.60 2.81
N GLU A 53 2.39 -4.71 2.88
CA GLU A 53 1.61 -5.09 4.08
C GLU A 53 2.50 -5.32 5.32
N SER A 54 3.77 -5.71 5.13
CA SER A 54 4.68 -5.93 6.26
C SER A 54 5.13 -4.66 6.97
N GLU A 55 4.96 -3.48 6.38
CA GLU A 55 5.34 -2.22 7.04
C GLU A 55 4.50 -1.94 8.29
N VAL A 56 3.26 -2.45 8.31
CA VAL A 56 2.36 -2.35 9.47
C VAL A 56 1.76 -3.72 9.73
N ALA A 57 2.49 -4.52 10.51
CA ALA A 57 2.12 -5.91 10.79
C ALA A 57 0.82 -6.04 11.59
N ASP A 58 0.53 -5.10 12.50
CA ASP A 58 -0.69 -5.12 13.29
C ASP A 58 -1.83 -4.37 12.59
N ARG A 59 -2.89 -5.11 12.28
CA ARG A 59 -4.12 -4.57 11.70
C ARG A 59 -4.77 -3.50 12.60
N SER A 60 -4.62 -3.61 13.91
CA SER A 60 -5.14 -2.66 14.89
C SER A 60 -4.43 -1.31 14.75
N GLU A 61 -3.12 -1.32 14.50
CA GLU A 61 -2.34 -0.11 14.22
C GLU A 61 -2.78 0.55 12.92
N LEU A 62 -3.00 -0.21 11.84
CA LEU A 62 -3.56 0.34 10.59
C LEU A 62 -4.93 1.01 10.79
N ILE A 63 -5.79 0.42 11.63
CA ILE A 63 -7.09 1.00 11.96
C ILE A 63 -6.90 2.31 12.74
N ARG A 64 -6.02 2.33 13.74
CA ARG A 64 -5.69 3.52 14.52
C ARG A 64 -5.15 4.65 13.63
N MET A 65 -4.19 4.34 12.76
CA MET A 65 -3.62 5.29 11.78
C MET A 65 -4.71 5.93 10.90
N ARG A 66 -5.65 5.13 10.39
CA ARG A 66 -6.77 5.67 9.58
C ARG A 66 -7.71 6.56 10.38
N GLN A 67 -8.03 6.16 11.61
CA GLN A 67 -8.90 6.94 12.50
C GLN A 67 -8.27 8.28 12.86
N GLU A 68 -6.97 8.31 13.10
CA GLU A 68 -6.24 9.55 13.39
C GLU A 68 -6.19 10.50 12.19
N ILE A 69 -5.88 10.00 10.99
CA ILE A 69 -5.92 10.83 9.77
C ILE A 69 -7.33 11.37 9.52
N SER A 70 -8.35 10.53 9.73
CA SER A 70 -9.75 10.92 9.58
C SER A 70 -10.13 12.03 10.56
N SER A 71 -9.79 11.89 11.85
CA SER A 71 -10.09 12.89 12.87
C SER A 71 -9.35 14.22 12.66
N MET A 72 -8.11 14.18 12.16
CA MET A 72 -7.35 15.38 11.81
C MET A 72 -7.90 16.13 10.59
N SER A 73 -8.56 15.41 9.69
CA SER A 73 -9.13 15.96 8.45
C SER A 73 -10.55 16.49 8.62
N GLY A 74 -11.21 16.19 9.76
CA GLY A 74 -12.57 16.63 10.08
C GLY A 74 -13.63 15.55 9.82
N ASP A 75 -14.78 15.68 10.48
CA ASP A 75 -15.86 14.71 10.46
C ASP A 75 -16.33 14.40 9.03
N GLY A 76 -16.32 13.11 8.66
CA GLY A 76 -16.78 12.61 7.36
C GLY A 76 -15.70 12.41 6.30
N SER A 77 -14.43 12.71 6.59
CA SER A 77 -13.33 12.36 5.68
C SER A 77 -13.03 10.86 5.73
N GLY A 78 -13.63 10.10 4.81
CA GLY A 78 -13.33 8.69 4.59
C GLY A 78 -11.86 8.47 4.25
N VAL A 79 -11.26 7.45 4.85
CA VAL A 79 -9.85 7.08 4.64
C VAL A 79 -9.78 5.64 4.12
N TYR A 80 -9.10 5.48 2.99
CA TYR A 80 -8.74 4.19 2.42
C TYR A 80 -7.22 4.01 2.55
N HIS A 81 -6.77 2.79 2.82
CA HIS A 81 -5.34 2.48 2.76
C HIS A 81 -5.07 1.39 1.75
N THR A 82 -3.87 1.42 1.19
CA THR A 82 -3.43 0.47 0.19
C THR A 82 -1.91 0.30 0.16
N TYR A 83 -1.43 -0.55 -0.73
CA TYR A 83 -0.05 -0.98 -0.83
C TYR A 83 0.46 -0.81 -2.26
N MET A 84 1.69 -0.30 -2.38
CA MET A 84 2.42 -0.23 -3.65
C MET A 84 2.73 -1.63 -4.18
N VAL A 85 3.13 -2.56 -3.31
CA VAL A 85 3.37 -3.97 -3.63
C VAL A 85 2.35 -4.86 -2.92
N ARG A 86 1.61 -5.67 -3.68
CA ARG A 86 0.55 -6.55 -3.14
C ARG A 86 1.07 -7.85 -2.56
N CYS A 87 2.20 -8.37 -3.02
CA CYS A 87 2.74 -9.64 -2.53
C CYS A 87 3.98 -9.38 -1.68
N GLN A 88 3.99 -9.86 -0.44
CA GLN A 88 5.14 -9.70 0.45
C GLN A 88 6.29 -10.66 0.07
N PRO A 89 7.48 -10.15 -0.32
CA PRO A 89 8.64 -10.99 -0.59
C PRO A 89 9.16 -11.66 0.67
N ARG A 90 9.67 -12.89 0.50
CA ARG A 90 10.21 -13.72 1.59
C ARG A 90 11.54 -14.35 1.18
N ILE A 91 12.52 -14.31 2.07
CA ILE A 91 13.81 -14.99 1.93
C ILE A 91 13.69 -16.35 2.61
N CYS A 92 13.78 -17.42 1.82
CA CYS A 92 13.68 -18.80 2.30
C CYS A 92 14.88 -19.62 1.83
N ASN A 93 15.66 -20.13 2.78
CA ASN A 93 16.81 -21.00 2.48
C ASN A 93 16.39 -22.38 1.95
N ARG A 94 15.21 -22.88 2.37
CA ARG A 94 14.66 -24.16 1.92
C ARG A 94 14.41 -24.18 0.41
N ARG A 95 14.05 -23.03 -0.16
CA ARG A 95 13.81 -22.85 -1.59
C ARG A 95 15.08 -22.74 -2.42
N LYS A 96 16.15 -22.12 -1.89
CA LYS A 96 17.43 -21.96 -2.63
C LYS A 96 18.02 -23.27 -3.14
N ASN A 97 17.70 -24.38 -2.45
CA ASN A 97 18.27 -25.70 -2.73
C ASN A 97 17.33 -26.63 -3.51
N GLN A 98 16.12 -26.18 -3.88
CA GLN A 98 15.16 -27.01 -4.60
C GLN A 98 14.76 -26.33 -5.91
N ALA A 99 15.04 -26.98 -7.04
CA ALA A 99 14.47 -26.62 -8.33
C ALA A 99 12.98 -26.97 -8.30
N VAL A 100 12.17 -26.09 -7.71
CA VAL A 100 10.75 -26.36 -7.54
C VAL A 100 10.05 -26.13 -8.89
N LEU A 101 9.83 -27.21 -9.65
CA LEU A 101 8.90 -27.27 -10.80
C LEU A 101 7.44 -27.28 -10.32
N PHE A 102 7.07 -26.33 -9.46
CA PHE A 102 5.72 -26.22 -8.91
C PHE A 102 5.08 -24.94 -9.41
N ASP A 103 3.94 -25.10 -10.07
CA ASP A 103 3.11 -23.99 -10.52
C ASP A 103 1.98 -23.76 -9.51
N GLY A 104 2.30 -23.04 -8.43
CA GLY A 104 1.36 -22.76 -7.34
C GLY A 104 1.98 -22.07 -6.12
N SER A 105 1.16 -21.85 -5.08
CA SER A 105 1.63 -21.36 -3.78
C SER A 105 2.14 -22.51 -2.90
N LEU A 106 3.38 -22.42 -2.44
CA LEU A 106 4.00 -23.30 -1.46
C LEU A 106 3.58 -22.99 -0.03
N ILE A 107 2.76 -21.96 0.19
CA ILE A 107 2.23 -21.60 1.50
C ILE A 107 0.72 -21.79 1.49
N ASP A 108 0.22 -22.55 2.48
CA ASP A 108 -1.22 -22.74 2.70
C ASP A 108 -1.83 -21.53 3.43
N THR A 109 -3.15 -21.57 3.68
CA THR A 109 -3.88 -20.50 4.38
C THR A 109 -3.52 -20.36 5.86
N GLU A 110 -2.90 -21.38 6.45
CA GLU A 110 -2.43 -21.39 7.85
C GLU A 110 -0.95 -20.96 7.96
N ASN A 111 -0.38 -20.43 6.87
CA ASN A 111 1.03 -20.05 6.77
C ASN A 111 2.00 -21.23 6.94
N ARG A 112 1.57 -22.47 6.66
CA ARG A 112 2.46 -23.65 6.61
C ARG A 112 3.08 -23.81 5.23
N CYS A 113 4.35 -24.19 5.20
CA CYS A 113 5.08 -24.50 3.98
C CYS A 113 4.76 -25.91 3.50
N LEU A 114 4.29 -26.06 2.26
CA LEU A 114 3.96 -27.35 1.66
C LEU A 114 5.19 -28.25 1.44
N LEU A 115 6.40 -27.68 1.36
CA LEU A 115 7.64 -28.44 1.20
C LEU A 115 8.08 -29.13 2.50
N SER A 116 7.97 -28.44 3.63
CA SER A 116 8.43 -28.95 4.94
C SER A 116 7.30 -29.40 5.86
N ARG A 117 6.06 -29.00 5.58
CA ARG A 117 4.87 -29.15 6.45
C ARG A 117 4.97 -28.42 7.79
N GLU A 118 5.88 -27.46 7.90
CA GLU A 118 6.12 -26.64 9.09
C GLU A 118 5.56 -25.22 8.91
N GLN A 119 5.43 -24.47 10.02
CA GLN A 119 5.19 -23.03 9.95
C GLN A 119 6.27 -22.33 9.11
N CYS A 120 5.86 -21.42 8.24
CA CYS A 120 6.76 -20.69 7.38
C CYS A 120 7.57 -19.70 8.22
N ASP A 121 8.86 -19.97 8.35
CA ASP A 121 9.88 -19.19 9.06
C ASP A 121 10.65 -18.23 8.14
N ALA A 122 10.20 -18.08 6.89
CA ALA A 122 10.88 -17.24 5.90
C ALA A 122 10.89 -15.77 6.33
N LEU A 123 12.06 -15.14 6.28
CA LEU A 123 12.25 -13.75 6.65
C LEU A 123 11.58 -12.84 5.62
N LEU A 124 10.88 -11.81 6.07
CA LEU A 124 10.29 -10.83 5.17
C LEU A 124 11.39 -10.00 4.52
N ALA A 125 11.32 -9.86 3.20
CA ALA A 125 12.22 -9.01 2.42
C ALA A 125 11.48 -7.80 1.89
N GLN A 126 12.23 -6.71 1.71
CA GLN A 126 11.73 -5.55 0.98
C GLN A 126 11.54 -5.91 -0.49
N PRO A 127 10.47 -5.39 -1.14
CA PRO A 127 10.33 -5.52 -2.58
C PRO A 127 11.49 -4.90 -3.33
N ASP A 128 11.92 -5.55 -4.41
CA ASP A 128 12.86 -4.95 -5.36
C ASP A 128 12.14 -4.02 -6.36
N ASP A 129 12.92 -3.35 -7.19
CA ASP A 129 12.40 -2.38 -8.15
C ASP A 129 11.53 -3.02 -9.23
N GLN A 130 11.89 -4.23 -9.69
CA GLN A 130 11.11 -4.97 -10.67
C GLN A 130 9.76 -5.40 -10.10
N GLN A 131 9.75 -5.91 -8.87
CA GLN A 131 8.54 -6.29 -8.14
C GLN A 131 7.65 -5.06 -7.91
N THR A 132 8.26 -3.92 -7.59
CA THR A 132 7.55 -2.64 -7.41
C THR A 132 6.90 -2.21 -8.72
N MET A 133 7.65 -2.13 -9.81
CA MET A 133 7.13 -1.72 -11.12
C MET A 133 6.06 -2.68 -11.65
N ASN A 134 6.23 -3.99 -11.44
CA ASN A 134 5.24 -4.99 -11.83
C ASN A 134 3.89 -4.78 -11.13
N CYS A 135 3.90 -4.24 -9.91
CA CYS A 135 2.71 -4.05 -9.08
C CYS A 135 2.11 -2.64 -9.17
N LEU A 136 2.91 -1.63 -9.52
CA LEU A 136 2.55 -0.21 -9.54
C LEU A 136 1.26 0.08 -10.33
N HIS A 137 1.04 -0.61 -11.45
CA HIS A 137 -0.17 -0.44 -12.25
C HIS A 137 -1.48 -0.70 -11.47
N PHE A 138 -1.49 -1.63 -10.51
CA PHE A 138 -2.67 -1.86 -9.67
C PHE A 138 -2.91 -0.72 -8.68
N LEU A 139 -1.85 -0.08 -8.19
CA LEU A 139 -1.98 1.11 -7.36
C LEU A 139 -2.54 2.29 -8.16
N LEU A 140 -2.03 2.52 -9.37
CA LEU A 140 -2.52 3.60 -10.24
C LEU A 140 -3.98 3.39 -10.63
N GLU A 141 -4.36 2.16 -10.98
CA GLU A 141 -5.75 1.82 -11.26
C GLU A 141 -6.64 2.02 -10.03
N GLU A 142 -6.17 1.66 -8.83
CA GLU A 142 -6.94 1.87 -7.60
C GLU A 142 -7.12 3.36 -7.28
N ILE A 143 -6.09 4.19 -7.49
CA ILE A 143 -6.18 5.65 -7.38
C ILE A 143 -7.21 6.20 -8.38
N GLU A 144 -7.20 5.70 -9.61
CA GLU A 144 -8.18 6.11 -10.64
C GLU A 144 -9.61 5.68 -10.29
N ILE A 145 -9.79 4.48 -9.71
CA ILE A 145 -11.09 3.97 -9.30
C ILE A 145 -11.67 4.77 -8.14
N LEU A 146 -10.85 5.05 -7.11
CA LEU A 146 -11.28 5.75 -5.90
C LEU A 146 -11.33 7.27 -6.08
N ALA A 147 -10.51 7.82 -6.96
CA ALA A 147 -10.37 9.25 -7.22
C ALA A 147 -10.25 10.09 -5.91
N PRO A 148 -9.31 9.77 -4.99
CA PRO A 148 -9.17 10.50 -3.74
C PRO A 148 -8.73 11.95 -4.01
N LYS A 149 -9.03 12.88 -3.10
CA LYS A 149 -8.51 14.27 -3.19
C LYS A 149 -7.06 14.37 -2.72
N LEU A 150 -6.70 13.59 -1.70
CA LEU A 150 -5.39 13.58 -1.07
C LEU A 150 -4.81 12.16 -1.06
N ILE A 151 -3.56 12.03 -1.50
CA ILE A 151 -2.80 10.80 -1.47
C ILE A 151 -1.63 11.00 -0.50
N ILE A 152 -1.61 10.24 0.59
CA ILE A 152 -0.54 10.25 1.59
C ILE A 152 0.39 9.08 1.31
N THR A 153 1.62 9.35 0.87
CA THR A 153 2.64 8.34 0.64
C THR A 153 3.48 8.15 1.91
N VAL A 154 3.44 6.96 2.49
CA VAL A 154 4.15 6.63 3.73
C VAL A 154 5.48 5.98 3.40
N GLY A 155 6.57 6.59 3.88
CA GLY A 155 7.94 6.14 3.66
C GLY A 155 8.58 6.67 2.37
N GLU A 156 9.92 6.68 2.37
CA GLU A 156 10.74 7.19 1.26
C GLU A 156 10.48 6.43 -0.05
N ARG A 157 10.45 5.10 0.01
CA ARG A 157 10.27 4.26 -1.18
C ARG A 157 8.93 4.52 -1.86
N THR A 158 7.86 4.70 -1.08
CA THR A 158 6.52 4.89 -1.62
C THR A 158 6.39 6.18 -2.41
N TYR A 159 6.83 7.32 -1.86
CA TYR A 159 6.71 8.59 -2.59
C TYR A 159 7.59 8.58 -3.84
N GLN A 160 8.78 7.96 -3.79
CA GLN A 160 9.68 7.83 -4.94
C GLN A 160 9.03 7.19 -6.16
N TYR A 161 8.25 6.13 -5.99
CA TYR A 161 7.60 5.46 -7.10
C TYR A 161 6.29 6.16 -7.51
N VAL A 162 5.48 6.55 -6.53
CA VAL A 162 4.19 7.20 -6.79
C VAL A 162 4.41 8.54 -7.49
N PHE A 163 5.32 9.39 -7.00
CA PHE A 163 5.52 10.73 -7.55
C PHE A 163 6.04 10.68 -8.99
N ARG A 164 6.94 9.74 -9.32
CA ARG A 164 7.39 9.52 -10.70
C ARG A 164 6.24 9.13 -11.62
N ALA A 165 5.33 8.29 -11.15
CA ALA A 165 4.14 7.90 -11.93
C ALA A 165 3.19 9.09 -12.20
N PHE A 166 3.20 10.09 -11.33
CA PHE A 166 2.41 11.32 -11.47
C PHE A 166 3.22 12.53 -11.99
N GLY A 167 4.44 12.31 -12.48
CA GLY A 167 5.28 13.36 -13.07
C GLY A 167 5.83 14.41 -12.08
N ILE A 168 5.85 14.10 -10.79
CA ILE A 168 6.41 14.97 -9.75
C ILE A 168 7.89 14.60 -9.54
N PHE A 169 8.81 15.50 -9.88
CA PHE A 169 10.25 15.24 -9.82
C PHE A 169 11.05 16.13 -8.87
N ASP A 170 10.53 17.31 -8.51
CA ASP A 170 11.21 18.28 -7.63
C ASP A 170 11.73 17.69 -6.31
N PRO A 171 10.99 16.79 -5.63
CA PRO A 171 11.44 16.23 -4.35
C PRO A 171 12.74 15.43 -4.45
N PHE A 172 13.05 14.84 -5.61
CA PHE A 172 14.22 13.96 -5.76
C PHE A 172 15.55 14.69 -5.76
N GLN A 173 15.55 16.02 -5.73
CA GLN A 173 16.76 16.83 -5.60
C GLN A 173 17.23 16.97 -4.15
N LYS A 174 16.43 16.53 -3.18
CA LYS A 174 16.70 16.68 -1.74
C LYS A 174 16.55 15.36 -1.00
N PRO A 175 17.23 15.16 0.15
CA PRO A 175 17.00 14.02 1.01
C PRO A 175 15.54 13.92 1.45
N PHE A 176 15.07 12.72 1.81
CA PHE A 176 13.69 12.52 2.28
C PHE A 176 13.35 13.38 3.50
N ALA A 177 14.30 13.64 4.40
CA ALA A 177 14.10 14.50 5.57
C ALA A 177 13.58 15.90 5.21
N ASP A 178 14.04 16.48 4.09
CA ASP A 178 13.62 17.80 3.59
C ASP A 178 12.28 17.76 2.86
N ASN A 179 11.85 16.56 2.48
CA ASN A 179 10.59 16.30 1.80
C ASN A 179 9.53 15.76 2.74
N LYS A 180 9.86 15.41 3.99
CA LYS A 180 8.93 14.86 4.98
C LYS A 180 7.82 15.87 5.31
N ASN A 181 6.57 15.38 5.39
CA ASN A 181 5.38 16.18 5.70
C ASN A 181 5.20 17.38 4.76
N ARG A 182 5.47 17.20 3.46
CA ARG A 182 5.31 18.26 2.47
C ARG A 182 4.21 17.94 1.48
N LEU A 183 3.51 19.00 1.07
CA LEU A 183 2.48 18.93 0.06
C LEU A 183 3.04 19.18 -1.33
N PHE A 184 2.58 18.35 -2.26
CA PHE A 184 2.85 18.45 -3.68
C PHE A 184 1.52 18.37 -4.43
N ARG A 185 1.49 18.91 -5.63
CA ARG A 185 0.29 18.92 -6.47
C ARG A 185 0.66 18.37 -7.83
N SER A 186 -0.14 17.46 -8.35
CA SER A 186 -0.11 17.04 -9.75
C SER A 186 -1.54 16.97 -10.25
N CYS A 187 -1.83 17.73 -11.31
CA CYS A 187 -3.14 17.87 -11.98
C CYS A 187 -4.34 17.79 -11.02
N ASP A 188 -4.85 16.57 -10.82
CA ASP A 188 -6.11 16.25 -10.14
C ASP A 188 -5.95 15.87 -8.66
N TYR A 189 -4.71 15.65 -8.19
CA TYR A 189 -4.42 15.09 -6.86
C TYR A 189 -3.48 15.97 -6.04
N LEU A 190 -3.74 16.02 -4.72
CA LEU A 190 -2.76 16.47 -3.74
C LEU A 190 -1.99 15.28 -3.21
N PHE A 191 -0.68 15.44 -3.07
CA PHE A 191 0.21 14.44 -2.50
C PHE A 191 0.83 14.97 -1.22
N LEU A 192 0.83 14.15 -0.17
CA LEU A 192 1.49 14.43 1.10
C LEU A 192 2.45 13.29 1.41
N THR A 193 3.71 13.64 1.66
CA THR A 193 4.68 12.67 2.17
C THR A 193 4.52 12.51 3.67
N ALA A 194 4.69 11.29 4.18
CA ALA A 194 4.71 11.00 5.60
C ALA A 194 5.80 9.97 5.91
N GLU A 195 6.38 10.05 7.10
CA GLU A 195 7.28 9.01 7.60
C GLU A 195 6.45 7.85 8.18
N LEU A 196 6.95 6.62 8.06
CA LEU A 196 6.32 5.48 8.70
C LEU A 196 6.44 5.62 10.23
N PRO A 197 5.32 5.66 10.98
CA PRO A 197 5.38 5.79 12.42
C PRO A 197 6.08 4.57 13.05
N PRO A 198 6.85 4.75 14.14
CA PRO A 198 7.44 3.62 14.84
C PRO A 198 6.32 2.73 15.43
N PRO A 199 6.53 1.40 15.52
CA PRO A 199 5.57 0.49 16.14
C PRO A 199 5.20 0.93 17.55
N GLY A 200 3.92 0.83 17.90
CA GLY A 200 3.43 1.23 19.23
C GLY A 200 3.30 2.75 19.45
N CYS A 201 3.55 3.61 18.46
CA CYS A 201 3.36 5.05 18.58
C CYS A 201 1.91 5.42 18.95
N GLU A 202 1.71 6.23 19.98
CA GLU A 202 0.38 6.63 20.45
C GLU A 202 -0.36 7.55 19.46
N HIS A 203 0.39 8.44 18.79
CA HIS A 203 -0.15 9.43 17.85
C HIS A 203 0.55 9.36 16.49
N PRO A 204 0.32 8.29 15.70
CA PRO A 204 0.84 8.20 14.36
C PRO A 204 0.39 9.37 13.49
N PHE A 205 1.36 10.09 12.91
CA PHE A 205 1.13 11.23 12.03
C PHE A 205 0.62 12.51 12.69
N ALA A 206 0.78 12.69 14.01
CA ALA A 206 0.43 13.93 14.72
C ALA A 206 0.97 15.20 14.04
N GLU A 207 2.16 15.10 13.47
CA GLU A 207 2.85 16.15 12.71
C GLU A 207 2.13 16.59 11.42
N LEU A 208 1.22 15.77 10.88
CA LEU A 208 0.39 16.11 9.71
C LEU A 208 -0.84 16.95 10.07
N SER A 209 -1.21 17.04 11.34
CA SER A 209 -2.46 17.70 11.80
C SER A 209 -2.64 19.12 11.26
N SER A 210 -1.58 19.92 11.32
CA SER A 210 -1.61 21.32 10.85
C SER A 210 -1.85 21.42 9.35
N ILE A 211 -1.28 20.49 8.58
CA ILE A 211 -1.39 20.45 7.12
C ILE A 211 -2.78 19.99 6.72
N LEU A 212 -3.27 18.90 7.32
CA LEU A 212 -4.58 18.34 7.01
C LEU A 212 -5.72 19.33 7.29
N ARG A 213 -5.63 20.08 8.40
CA ARG A 213 -6.58 21.15 8.75
C ARG A 213 -6.61 22.30 7.75
N LEU A 214 -5.51 22.56 7.03
CA LEU A 214 -5.47 23.60 6.00
C LEU A 214 -6.12 23.14 4.70
N ILE A 215 -5.99 21.85 4.38
CA ILE A 215 -6.57 21.25 3.16
C ILE A 215 -8.09 21.18 3.28
N THR A 216 -8.62 20.81 4.45
CA THR A 216 -10.05 20.54 4.64
C THR A 216 -10.90 21.80 4.88
N LYS A 217 -10.28 22.95 5.13
CA LYS A 217 -10.95 24.25 5.20
C LYS A 217 -11.20 24.91 3.84
N ARG A 218 -10.72 24.30 2.74
CA ARG A 218 -10.94 24.77 1.37
C ARG A 218 -11.94 23.86 0.64
#